data_AF-N9MNU0-F1
#
_entry.id   AF-N9MNU0-F1
#
_cell.length_a   1.000
_cell.length_b   1.000
_cell.length_c   1.000
_cell.angle_alpha   90.00
_cell.angle_beta   90.00
_cell.angle_gamma   90.00
#
_symmetry.space_group_name_H-M   'P 1'
#
loop_
_entity.id
_entity.type
_entity.pdbx_description
1 polymer ?
#
loop_
_entity_poly.entity_id
_entity_poly.type
_entity_poly.pdbx_seq_one_letter_code
_entity_poly.pdbx_strand_id
1 'polypeptide(L)' 'MTKKELNFKEGYALLKKNAALLETQEEPDIDNLMKIVEESMAAYKACKSRVDAVQQALNETFKDD' A
#
# COMPACT_ATOMS: atom_id res chain seq x y z
N MET A 1 -12.49 11.91 -13.66
CA MET A 1 -11.81 10.62 -13.92
C MET A 1 -11.79 9.85 -12.61
N THR A 2 -12.46 8.71 -12.53
CA THR A 2 -12.51 7.86 -11.33
C THR A 2 -11.13 7.24 -11.10
N LYS A 3 -10.48 7.58 -9.98
CA LYS A 3 -9.22 6.94 -9.55
C LYS A 3 -9.54 5.46 -9.31
N LYS A 4 -8.99 4.55 -10.14
CA LYS A 4 -9.13 3.10 -9.94
C LYS A 4 -8.51 2.76 -8.58
N GLU A 5 -9.32 2.29 -7.64
CA GLU A 5 -8.80 1.82 -6.35
C GLU A 5 -7.95 0.56 -6.55
N LEU A 6 -6.75 0.56 -5.97
CA LEU A 6 -5.83 -0.58 -6.04
C LEU A 6 -6.39 -1.74 -5.23
N ASN A 7 -6.34 -2.96 -5.78
CA ASN A 7 -6.54 -4.15 -4.96
C ASN A 7 -5.27 -4.46 -4.13
N PHE A 8 -5.36 -5.37 -3.15
CA PHE A 8 -4.24 -5.69 -2.26
C PHE A 8 -2.98 -6.11 -3.03
N LYS A 9 -3.13 -6.93 -4.07
CA LYS A 9 -2.00 -7.43 -4.87
C LYS A 9 -1.32 -6.29 -5.64
N GLU A 10 -2.10 -5.43 -6.27
CA GLU A 10 -1.60 -4.25 -7.01
C GLU A 10 -0.91 -3.27 -6.05
N GLY A 11 -1.52 -2.97 -4.91
CA GLY A 11 -0.96 -2.10 -3.88
C GLY A 11 0.34 -2.65 -3.30
N TYR A 12 0.38 -3.94 -2.96
CA TYR A 12 1.58 -4.58 -2.42
C TYR A 12 2.73 -4.59 -3.44
N ALA A 13 2.45 -4.88 -4.71
CA ALA A 13 3.45 -4.83 -5.77
C ALA A 13 4.03 -3.42 -5.96
N LEU A 14 3.17 -2.40 -5.92
CA LEU A 14 3.59 -1.00 -6.02
C LEU A 14 4.45 -0.57 -4.82
N LEU A 15 4.04 -0.91 -3.60
CA LEU A 15 4.84 -0.65 -2.39
C LEU A 15 6.22 -1.28 -2.49
N LYS A 16 6.29 -2.56 -2.86
CA LYS A 16 7.56 -3.28 -2.98
C LYS A 16 8.48 -2.64 -4.03
N LYS A 17 7.92 -2.24 -5.17
CA LYS A 17 8.66 -1.55 -6.22
C LYS A 17 9.22 -0.21 -5.73
N ASN A 18 8.39 0.59 -5.07
CA ASN A 18 8.77 1.91 -4.61
C ASN A 18 9.80 1.85 -3.47
N ALA A 19 9.66 0.89 -2.55
CA ALA A 19 10.67 0.64 -1.53
C ALA A 19 12.03 0.26 -2.14
N ALA A 20 12.05 -0.67 -3.10
CA ALA A 20 13.28 -1.05 -3.79
C ALA A 20 13.92 0.13 -4.55
N LEU A 21 13.11 1.00 -5.17
CA LEU A 21 13.61 2.20 -5.83
C LEU A 21 14.27 3.17 -4.83
N LEU A 22 13.64 3.41 -3.69
CA LEU A 22 14.18 4.28 -2.64
C LEU A 22 15.46 3.71 -2.01
N GLU A 23 15.54 2.39 -1.83
CA GLU A 23 16.72 1.71 -1.29
C GLU A 23 17.91 1.70 -2.24
N THR A 24 17.66 1.68 -3.56
CA THR A 24 18.71 1.59 -4.59
C THR A 24 19.20 2.94 -5.10
N GLN A 25 18.52 4.04 -4.75
CA GLN A 25 18.94 5.39 -5.11
C GLN A 25 20.10 5.86 -4.21
N GLU A 26 21.29 6.02 -4.80
CA GLU A 26 22.46 6.60 -4.12
C GLU A 26 22.30 8.11 -3.87
N GLU A 27 21.68 8.83 -4.80
CA GLU A 27 21.31 10.24 -4.66
C GLU A 27 19.78 10.40 -4.70
N PRO A 28 19.17 11.11 -3.73
CA PRO A 28 17.73 11.30 -3.70
C PRO A 28 17.29 12.27 -4.80
N ASP A 29 16.48 11.76 -5.74
CA ASP A 29 15.75 12.56 -6.72
C ASP A 29 14.58 13.27 -6.01
N ILE A 30 14.85 14.45 -5.44
CA ILE A 30 13.89 15.23 -4.63
C ILE A 30 12.59 15.51 -5.39
N ASP A 31 12.68 15.75 -6.70
CA ASP A 31 11.52 16.09 -7.54
C ASP A 31 10.57 14.89 -7.72
N ASN A 32 11.10 13.67 -7.72
CA ASN A 32 10.31 12.45 -7.81
C ASN A 32 10.05 11.77 -6.46
N LEU A 33 10.80 12.12 -5.42
CA LEU A 33 10.63 11.57 -4.06
C LEU A 33 9.21 11.77 -3.56
N MET A 34 8.67 12.98 -3.70
CA MET A 34 7.29 13.29 -3.26
C MET A 34 6.25 12.43 -4.01
N LYS A 35 6.44 12.20 -5.31
CA LYS A 35 5.53 11.35 -6.10
C LYS A 35 5.60 9.89 -5.63
N ILE A 36 6.80 9.37 -5.41
CA ILE A 36 7.01 8.00 -4.93
C ILE A 36 6.35 7.82 -3.56
N VAL A 37 6.49 8.80 -2.67
CA VAL A 37 5.87 8.78 -1.34
C VAL A 37 4.35 8.82 -1.44
N GLU A 38 3.77 9.70 -2.27
CA GLU A 38 2.32 9.79 -2.46
C GLU A 38 1.72 8.49 -3.03
N GLU A 39 2.38 7.90 -4.03
CA GLU A 39 1.99 6.61 -4.61
C GLU A 39 2.09 5.49 -3.58
N SER A 40 3.16 5.47 -2.79
CA SER A 40 3.37 4.49 -1.72
C SER A 40 2.31 4.62 -0.63
N MET A 41 1.94 5.84 -0.25
CA MET A 41 0.88 6.09 0.74
C MET A 41 -0.49 5.64 0.23
N ALA A 42 -0.79 5.84 -1.05
CA ALA A 42 -2.03 5.35 -1.65
C ALA A 42 -2.07 3.81 -1.66
N ALA A 43 -0.97 3.18 -2.05
CA ALA A 43 -0.81 1.73 -2.05
C ALA A 43 -0.90 1.12 -0.64
N TYR A 44 -0.30 1.77 0.36
CA TYR A 44 -0.38 1.40 1.77
C TYR A 44 -1.82 1.47 2.29
N LYS A 45 -2.55 2.55 2.01
CA LYS A 45 -3.96 2.68 2.42
C LYS A 45 -4.82 1.54 1.87
N ALA A 46 -4.62 1.18 0.60
CA ALA A 46 -5.33 0.06 -0.02
C ALA A 46 -4.98 -1.27 0.65
N CYS A 47 -3.70 -1.53 0.94
CA CYS A 47 -3.27 -2.74 1.63
C CYS A 47 -3.84 -2.82 3.04
N LYS A 48 -3.71 -1.74 3.82
CA LYS A 48 -4.19 -1.66 5.19
C LYS A 48 -5.70 -1.86 5.28
N SER A 49 -6.47 -1.19 4.42
CA SER A 49 -7.93 -1.36 4.39
C SER A 49 -8.35 -2.81 4.18
N ARG A 50 -7.64 -3.55 3.32
CA ARG A 50 -7.93 -4.97 3.08
C ARG A 50 -7.52 -5.86 4.25
N VAL A 51 -6.38 -5.59 4.88
CA VAL A 51 -5.94 -6.32 6.09
C VAL A 51 -6.92 -6.07 7.24
N ASP A 52 -7.32 -4.82 7.46
CA ASP A 52 -8.28 -4.45 8.51
C ASP A 52 -9.63 -5.16 8.29
N ALA A 53 -10.11 -5.21 7.04
CA ALA A 53 -11.35 -5.93 6.70
C ALA A 53 -11.24 -7.45 6.93
N VAL A 54 -10.10 -8.06 6.60
CA VAL A 54 -9.85 -9.48 6.90
C VAL A 54 -9.81 -9.71 8.41
N GLN A 55 -9.11 -8.86 9.16
CA GLN A 55 -9.03 -8.97 10.62
C GLN A 55 -10.42 -8.83 11.26
N GLN A 56 -11.24 -7.90 10.78
CA GLN A 56 -12.62 -7.76 11.24
C GLN A 56 -13.44 -9.02 10.97
N ALA A 57 -13.38 -9.57 9.75
CA ALA A 57 -14.11 -10.78 9.39
C ALA A 57 -13.68 -11.99 10.24
N LEU A 58 -12.39 -12.14 10.52
CA LEU A 58 -11.89 -13.19 11.41
C LEU A 58 -12.39 -12.98 12.84
N ASN A 59 -12.30 -11.75 13.37
CA ASN A 59 -12.80 -11.45 14.71
C ASN A 59 -14.31 -11.69 14.85
N GLU A 60 -15.10 -11.41 13.81
CA GLU A 60 -16.54 -11.70 13.79
C GLU A 60 -16.80 -13.21 13.71
N THR A 61 -15.99 -13.96 12.97
CA THR A 61 -16.12 -15.42 12.85
C THR A 61 -15.83 -16.15 14.17
N PHE A 62 -14.85 -15.67 14.94
CA PHE A 62 -14.37 -16.32 16.17
C PHE A 62 -14.81 -15.61 17.46
N LYS A 63 -15.85 -14.75 17.41
CA LYS A 63 -16.28 -13.94 18.56
C LYS A 63 -17.14 -14.70 19.59
N ASP A 64 -17.70 -15.83 19.19
CA ASP A 64 -18.66 -16.63 19.97
C ASP A 64 -18.15 -18.06 20.25
N ASP A 65 -16.85 -18.33 20.04
CA ASP A 65 -16.13 -19.53 20.53
C ASP A 65 -15.49 -19.25 21.91
#